data_AF-C5FZB5-F1
#
_entry.id   AF-C5FZB5-F1
#
_cell.length_a   1.000
_cell.length_b   1.000
_cell.length_c   1.000
_cell.angle_alpha   90.00
_cell.angle_beta   90.00
_cell.angle_gamma   90.00
#
_symmetry.space_group_name_H-M   'P 1'
#
loop_
_entity.id
_entity.type
_entity.pdbx_description
1 polymer ?
#
loop_
_entity_poly.entity_id
_entity_poly.type
_entity_poly.pdbx_seq_one_letter_code
_entity_poly.pdbx_strand_id
1 'polypeptide(L)'
;MGDTAYSDALEQIRSLDKDMREDTLAIVRISEPIGSASDGNTTADRSPSKRASDVSTDAYDNPTPASLEADLTHYKELFSKLRFSYLEQVTKEKFLRAIVGDPPLVVAHSDNVELEAELAQVKEELQRRKEEVRMSVEEMEKMGRDLAKRYENVQLQTTQLSELPSSIANLEATIAKLRAAQSSQLHERSSSSPSQNLPLEATLRLLADKDAELTSIKRTLASAETALVRKTGEAEALERELAALEKKRNEVVAQAKEAQRRKLQGESDGLEEMGRWYAGAEQILKGLV
;
A
#
# COMPACT_ATOMS: atom_id res chain seq x y z
N MET A 1 -10.52 4.10 26.15
CA MET A 1 -11.01 5.49 25.95
C MET A 1 -10.93 5.94 24.48
N GLY A 2 -10.14 5.32 23.59
CA GLY A 2 -10.10 5.68 22.16
C GLY A 2 -11.27 5.16 21.32
N ASP A 3 -11.71 3.91 21.55
CA ASP A 3 -12.75 3.28 20.72
C ASP A 3 -14.14 3.91 20.86
N THR A 4 -14.48 4.43 22.03
CA THR A 4 -15.76 5.10 22.27
C THR A 4 -15.84 6.45 21.55
N ALA A 5 -14.74 7.20 21.51
CA ALA A 5 -14.68 8.49 20.82
C ALA A 5 -14.75 8.32 19.28
N TYR A 6 -14.19 7.22 18.75
CA TYR A 6 -14.28 6.89 17.34
C TYR A 6 -15.69 6.45 16.92
N SER A 7 -16.37 5.66 17.77
CA SER A 7 -17.77 5.27 17.55
C SER A 7 -18.70 6.48 17.53
N ASP A 8 -18.56 7.39 18.51
CA ASP A 8 -19.35 8.63 18.57
C ASP A 8 -19.11 9.51 17.33
N ALA A 9 -17.87 9.64 16.87
CA ALA A 9 -17.54 10.42 15.67
C ALA A 9 -18.16 9.82 14.40
N LEU A 10 -18.19 8.49 14.26
CA LEU A 10 -18.84 7.82 13.13
C LEU A 10 -20.35 7.95 13.14
N GLU A 11 -20.98 7.86 14.31
CA GLU A 11 -22.41 8.11 14.47
C GLU A 11 -22.77 9.55 14.13
N GLN A 12 -21.93 10.51 14.55
CA GLN A 12 -22.08 11.91 14.23
C GLN A 12 -21.95 12.17 12.71
N ILE A 13 -20.95 11.58 12.04
CA ILE A 13 -20.81 11.67 10.57
C ILE A 13 -22.02 11.07 9.85
N ARG A 14 -22.57 9.94 10.32
CA ARG A 14 -23.77 9.34 9.74
C ARG A 14 -25.02 10.18 9.95
N SER A 15 -25.16 10.82 11.11
CA SER A 15 -26.25 11.78 11.37
C SER A 15 -26.14 13.00 10.45
N LEU A 16 -24.94 13.54 10.28
CA LEU A 16 -24.65 14.64 9.37
C LEU A 16 -24.90 14.27 7.89
N ASP A 17 -24.55 13.06 7.45
CA ASP A 17 -24.85 12.60 6.08
C ASP A 17 -26.36 12.45 5.86
N LYS A 18 -27.11 12.01 6.89
CA LYS A 18 -28.58 11.94 6.81
C LYS A 18 -29.19 13.34 6.70
N ASP A 19 -28.76 14.27 7.54
CA ASP A 19 -29.24 15.65 7.54
C ASP A 19 -28.82 16.38 6.25
N MET A 20 -27.59 16.16 5.75
CA MET A 20 -27.11 16.70 4.48
C MET A 20 -27.87 16.14 3.28
N ARG A 21 -28.32 14.88 3.30
CA ARG A 21 -29.22 14.34 2.26
C ARG A 21 -30.58 15.01 2.28
N GLU A 22 -31.10 15.37 3.44
CA GLU A 22 -32.37 16.10 3.58
C GLU A 22 -32.22 17.57 3.10
N ASP A 23 -31.10 18.23 3.40
CA ASP A 23 -30.82 19.61 2.97
C ASP A 23 -30.38 19.74 1.49
N THR A 24 -29.67 18.74 0.95
CA THR A 24 -29.34 18.70 -0.48
C THR A 24 -30.59 18.55 -1.33
N LEU A 25 -31.62 17.83 -0.85
CA LEU A 25 -32.93 17.82 -1.49
C LEU A 25 -33.54 19.23 -1.50
N ALA A 26 -33.35 20.04 -0.44
CA ALA A 26 -33.90 21.41 -0.35
C ALA A 26 -33.20 22.42 -1.28
N ILE A 27 -31.86 22.38 -1.42
CA ILE A 27 -31.14 23.26 -2.37
C ILE A 27 -31.43 22.86 -3.81
N VAL A 28 -31.54 21.55 -4.09
CA VAL A 28 -31.97 21.04 -5.39
C VAL A 28 -33.43 21.46 -5.69
N ARG A 29 -34.30 21.62 -4.68
CA ARG A 29 -35.65 22.17 -4.88
C ARG A 29 -35.67 23.62 -5.34
N ILE A 30 -34.63 24.42 -5.07
CA ILE A 30 -34.53 25.80 -5.56
C ILE A 30 -34.21 25.81 -7.06
N SER A 31 -33.49 24.79 -7.55
CA SER A 31 -33.23 24.54 -8.97
C SER A 31 -34.31 23.74 -9.69
N GLU A 32 -35.29 23.19 -8.96
CA GLU A 32 -36.41 22.43 -9.51
C GLU A 32 -37.52 23.41 -9.96
N PRO A 33 -38.10 23.24 -11.16
CA PRO A 33 -39.06 24.19 -11.71
C PRO A 33 -40.27 24.35 -10.79
N ILE A 34 -40.69 25.60 -10.54
CA ILE A 34 -41.87 25.97 -9.73
C ILE A 34 -43.18 25.30 -10.25
N GLY A 35 -43.17 24.71 -11.46
CA GLY A 35 -44.31 24.04 -12.09
C GLY A 35 -44.54 22.57 -11.71
N SER A 36 -43.62 21.87 -11.05
CA SER A 36 -43.81 20.42 -10.79
C SER A 36 -44.61 20.10 -9.52
N ALA A 37 -45.02 21.12 -8.75
CA ALA A 37 -45.77 20.94 -7.51
C ALA A 37 -47.31 21.00 -7.65
N SER A 38 -47.88 21.21 -8.84
CA SER A 38 -49.35 21.28 -9.00
C SER A 38 -50.03 20.13 -9.74
N ASP A 39 -49.31 19.20 -10.38
CA ASP A 39 -49.97 18.11 -11.14
C ASP A 39 -50.04 16.81 -10.34
N GLY A 40 -50.62 16.93 -9.15
CA GLY A 40 -51.25 15.82 -8.45
C GLY A 40 -52.75 15.87 -8.67
N ASN A 41 -53.24 15.07 -9.61
CA ASN A 41 -54.65 14.66 -9.77
C ASN A 41 -55.56 15.55 -10.64
N THR A 42 -55.55 15.34 -11.97
CA THR A 42 -56.82 15.24 -12.73
C THR A 42 -56.68 14.29 -13.92
N THR A 43 -57.60 13.33 -13.93
CA THR A 43 -57.86 12.30 -14.91
C THR A 43 -58.01 12.79 -16.34
N ALA A 44 -57.46 11.99 -17.26
CA ALA A 44 -57.91 11.72 -18.62
C ALA A 44 -59.11 12.54 -19.16
N ASP A 45 -58.82 13.40 -20.14
CA ASP A 45 -59.66 13.53 -21.35
C ASP A 45 -58.84 14.20 -22.47
N ARG A 46 -58.32 13.37 -23.38
CA ARG A 46 -57.70 13.81 -24.63
C ARG A 46 -58.80 14.18 -25.63
N SER A 47 -59.00 15.48 -25.85
CA SER A 47 -59.70 15.99 -27.04
C SER A 47 -58.69 16.30 -28.16
N PRO A 48 -58.86 15.80 -29.39
CA PRO A 48 -57.96 16.07 -30.50
C PRO A 48 -58.44 17.31 -31.26
N SER A 49 -58.12 18.50 -30.75
CA SER A 49 -58.23 19.74 -31.55
C SER A 49 -57.40 20.84 -30.91
N LYS A 50 -56.07 20.75 -31.03
CA LYS A 50 -55.20 21.92 -30.89
C LYS A 50 -54.26 21.95 -32.08
N ARG A 51 -54.47 22.98 -32.90
CA ARG A 51 -53.68 23.34 -34.07
C ARG A 51 -52.23 23.47 -33.62
N ALA A 52 -51.35 22.68 -34.22
CA ALA A 52 -49.91 22.77 -34.04
C ALA A 52 -49.41 24.09 -34.66
N SER A 53 -49.22 25.11 -33.84
CA SER A 53 -48.46 26.32 -34.20
C SER A 53 -48.00 27.07 -32.96
N ASP A 54 -47.55 26.34 -31.94
CA ASP A 54 -46.91 26.94 -30.78
C ASP A 54 -45.63 26.15 -30.50
N VAL A 55 -44.48 26.80 -30.72
CA VAL A 55 -43.12 26.26 -30.52
C VAL A 55 -42.74 26.27 -29.03
N SER A 56 -43.66 26.64 -28.13
CA SER A 56 -43.40 26.74 -26.70
C SER A 56 -43.93 25.58 -25.84
N THR A 57 -44.55 24.55 -26.40
CA THR A 57 -45.03 23.41 -25.59
C THR A 57 -43.99 22.31 -25.33
N ASP A 58 -42.97 22.15 -26.20
CA ASP A 58 -41.94 21.10 -26.00
C ASP A 58 -40.87 21.48 -24.96
N ALA A 59 -40.80 22.76 -24.57
CA ALA A 59 -39.82 23.27 -23.59
C ALA A 59 -40.18 22.98 -22.13
N TYR A 60 -41.43 22.61 -21.84
CA TYR A 60 -41.89 22.28 -20.48
C TYR A 60 -41.67 20.82 -20.10
N ASP A 61 -41.50 19.92 -21.08
CA ASP A 61 -41.34 18.48 -20.84
C ASP A 61 -39.90 18.08 -20.51
N ASN A 62 -38.88 18.91 -20.85
CA ASN A 62 -37.49 18.70 -20.43
C ASN A 62 -36.60 19.95 -20.67
N PRO A 63 -36.61 20.97 -19.78
CA PRO A 63 -35.79 22.16 -19.98
C PRO A 63 -34.30 21.83 -19.80
N THR A 64 -33.52 21.98 -20.87
CA THR A 64 -32.06 21.99 -20.76
C THR A 64 -31.60 23.42 -20.44
N PRO A 65 -30.46 23.62 -19.74
CA PRO A 65 -29.96 24.96 -19.42
C PRO A 65 -29.83 25.88 -20.65
N ALA A 66 -29.47 25.29 -21.80
CA ALA A 66 -29.37 26.00 -23.07
C ALA A 66 -30.73 26.41 -23.67
N SER A 67 -31.78 25.61 -23.48
CA SER A 67 -33.13 25.97 -23.95
C SER A 67 -33.75 27.07 -23.08
N LEU A 68 -33.49 27.06 -21.77
CA LEU A 68 -33.95 28.12 -20.85
C LEU A 68 -33.32 29.48 -21.19
N GLU A 69 -32.03 29.50 -21.52
CA GLU A 69 -31.34 30.74 -21.92
C GLU A 69 -31.92 31.30 -23.23
N ALA A 70 -32.19 30.44 -24.21
CA ALA A 70 -32.84 30.82 -25.47
C ALA A 70 -34.25 31.40 -25.23
N ASP A 71 -35.04 30.81 -24.34
CA ASP A 71 -36.37 31.32 -24.01
C ASP A 71 -36.31 32.66 -23.27
N LEU A 72 -35.39 32.82 -22.33
CA LEU A 72 -35.20 34.10 -21.61
C LEU A 72 -34.81 35.23 -22.56
N THR A 73 -33.96 34.95 -23.55
CA THR A 73 -33.62 35.94 -24.58
C THR A 73 -34.82 36.27 -25.47
N HIS A 74 -35.59 35.27 -25.91
CA HIS A 74 -36.81 35.47 -26.69
C HIS A 74 -37.86 36.32 -25.95
N TYR A 75 -38.17 35.99 -24.70
CA TYR A 75 -39.13 36.76 -23.90
C TYR A 75 -38.63 38.17 -23.63
N LYS A 76 -37.35 38.36 -23.35
CA LYS A 76 -36.77 39.70 -23.18
C LYS A 76 -36.97 40.56 -24.42
N GLU A 77 -36.78 40.00 -25.61
CA GLU A 77 -37.04 40.72 -26.86
C GLU A 77 -38.53 41.01 -27.08
N LEU A 78 -39.41 40.03 -26.85
CA LEU A 78 -40.86 40.20 -26.97
C LEU A 78 -41.38 41.28 -26.03
N PHE A 79 -41.01 41.23 -24.74
CA PHE A 79 -41.40 42.23 -23.76
C PHE A 79 -40.79 43.60 -24.06
N SER A 80 -39.58 43.67 -24.61
CA SER A 80 -38.99 44.94 -25.05
C SER A 80 -39.78 45.56 -26.20
N LYS A 81 -40.19 44.77 -27.19
CA LYS A 81 -41.05 45.21 -28.31
C LYS A 81 -42.44 45.63 -27.82
N LEU A 82 -43.04 44.85 -26.92
CA LEU A 82 -44.35 45.15 -26.36
C LEU A 82 -44.32 46.43 -25.52
N ARG A 83 -43.29 46.59 -24.68
CA ARG A 83 -43.06 47.81 -23.90
C ARG A 83 -42.90 49.02 -24.82
N PHE A 84 -42.12 48.91 -25.90
CA PHE A 84 -41.95 50.01 -26.86
C PHE A 84 -43.28 50.39 -27.52
N SER A 85 -44.02 49.40 -28.04
CA SER A 85 -45.32 49.62 -28.68
C SER A 85 -46.35 50.25 -27.73
N TYR A 86 -46.41 49.77 -26.48
CA TYR A 86 -47.30 50.34 -25.47
C TYR A 86 -46.92 51.78 -25.13
N LEU A 87 -45.62 52.06 -24.91
CA LEU A 87 -45.15 53.40 -24.59
C LEU A 87 -45.44 54.38 -25.73
N GLU A 88 -45.23 53.95 -26.98
CA GLU A 88 -45.57 54.70 -28.19
C GLU A 88 -47.08 54.97 -28.29
N GLN A 89 -47.92 53.96 -28.02
CA GLN A 89 -49.37 54.13 -28.06
C GLN A 89 -49.88 55.09 -26.97
N VAL A 90 -49.41 54.93 -25.73
CA VAL A 90 -49.80 55.80 -24.61
C VAL A 90 -49.32 57.23 -24.84
N THR A 91 -48.11 57.43 -25.38
CA THR A 91 -47.61 58.77 -25.71
C THR A 91 -48.40 59.41 -26.84
N LYS A 92 -48.74 58.67 -27.90
CA LYS A 92 -49.63 59.14 -28.98
C LYS A 92 -51.01 59.53 -28.44
N GLU A 93 -51.62 58.69 -27.60
CA GLU A 93 -52.92 59.01 -26.99
C GLU A 93 -52.85 60.24 -26.09
N LYS A 94 -51.84 60.32 -25.21
CA LYS A 94 -51.64 61.46 -24.32
C LYS A 94 -51.42 62.76 -25.10
N PHE A 95 -50.66 62.71 -26.19
CA PHE A 95 -50.44 63.85 -27.09
C PHE A 95 -51.75 64.31 -27.77
N LEU A 96 -52.52 63.37 -28.32
CA LEU A 96 -53.82 63.69 -28.92
C LEU A 96 -54.79 64.27 -27.89
N ARG A 97 -54.86 63.69 -26.69
CA ARG A 97 -55.70 64.21 -25.59
C ARG A 97 -55.23 65.59 -25.12
N ALA A 98 -53.93 65.87 -25.10
CA ALA A 98 -53.40 67.18 -24.70
C ALA A 98 -53.75 68.29 -25.72
N ILE A 99 -53.80 67.98 -27.01
CA ILE A 99 -54.13 68.95 -28.07
C ILE A 99 -55.65 69.12 -28.24
N VAL A 100 -56.42 68.03 -28.10
CA VAL A 100 -57.87 68.03 -28.31
C VAL A 100 -58.65 68.35 -27.02
N GLY A 101 -58.02 68.27 -25.85
CA GLY A 101 -58.63 68.64 -24.57
C GLY A 101 -58.93 70.14 -24.47
N ASP A 102 -60.04 70.49 -23.81
CA ASP A 102 -60.43 71.86 -23.50
C ASP A 102 -60.35 72.08 -21.97
N PRO A 103 -59.40 72.89 -21.46
CA PRO A 103 -58.40 73.69 -22.18
C PRO A 103 -57.18 72.88 -22.65
N PRO A 104 -56.51 73.31 -23.74
CA PRO A 104 -55.34 72.61 -24.28
C PRO A 104 -54.18 72.66 -23.30
N LEU A 105 -53.54 71.51 -23.07
CA LEU A 105 -52.42 71.40 -22.15
C LEU A 105 -51.13 71.89 -22.83
N VAL A 106 -50.75 73.14 -22.58
CA VAL A 106 -49.48 73.71 -23.03
C VAL A 106 -48.44 73.52 -21.93
N VAL A 107 -47.48 72.62 -22.15
CA VAL A 107 -46.37 72.42 -21.22
C VAL A 107 -45.45 73.63 -21.28
N ALA A 108 -45.25 74.32 -20.15
CA ALA A 108 -44.35 75.46 -20.09
C ALA A 108 -42.89 75.00 -20.07
N HIS A 109 -41.98 75.86 -20.54
CA HIS A 109 -40.54 75.56 -20.50
C HIS A 109 -40.04 75.39 -19.05
N SER A 110 -40.63 76.10 -18.08
CA SER A 110 -40.35 75.93 -16.65
C SER A 110 -40.61 74.50 -16.18
N ASP A 111 -41.75 73.93 -16.57
CA ASP A 111 -42.19 72.61 -16.12
C ASP A 111 -41.27 71.51 -16.70
N ASN A 112 -40.77 71.72 -17.93
CA ASN A 112 -39.77 70.82 -18.52
C ASN A 112 -38.44 70.89 -17.78
N VAL A 113 -37.98 72.08 -17.39
CA VAL A 113 -36.72 72.24 -16.64
C VAL A 113 -36.82 71.59 -15.25
N GLU A 114 -37.97 71.72 -14.57
CA GLU A 114 -38.23 71.06 -13.29
C GLU A 114 -38.23 69.53 -13.44
N LEU A 115 -38.94 69.00 -14.44
CA LEU A 115 -38.97 67.55 -14.74
C LEU A 115 -37.60 67.00 -15.15
N GLU A 116 -36.80 67.76 -15.89
CA GLU A 116 -35.42 67.38 -16.25
C GLU A 116 -34.52 67.30 -15.01
N ALA A 117 -34.69 68.21 -14.06
CA ALA A 117 -33.95 68.19 -12.80
C ALA A 117 -34.34 66.97 -11.93
N GLU A 118 -35.63 66.67 -11.81
CA GLU A 118 -36.11 65.48 -11.11
C GLU A 118 -35.63 64.18 -11.78
N LEU A 119 -35.71 64.11 -13.12
CA LEU A 119 -35.22 62.96 -13.88
C LEU A 119 -33.72 62.76 -13.70
N ALA A 120 -32.92 63.83 -13.61
CA ALA A 120 -31.50 63.74 -13.35
C ALA A 120 -31.22 63.10 -11.99
N GLN A 121 -31.92 63.53 -10.93
CA GLN A 121 -31.79 62.95 -9.59
C GLN A 121 -32.20 61.47 -9.54
N VAL A 122 -33.35 61.14 -10.11
CA VAL A 122 -33.84 59.75 -10.15
C VAL A 122 -32.91 58.85 -10.98
N LYS A 123 -32.32 59.37 -12.06
CA LYS A 123 -31.38 58.64 -12.89
C LYS A 123 -30.07 58.36 -12.16
N GLU A 124 -29.55 59.33 -11.41
CA GLU A 124 -28.37 59.15 -10.57
C GLU A 124 -28.63 58.10 -9.48
N GLU A 125 -29.78 58.17 -8.79
CA GLU A 125 -30.15 57.18 -7.80
C GLU A 125 -30.29 55.77 -8.41
N LEU A 126 -30.92 55.66 -9.58
CA LEU A 126 -31.06 54.40 -10.29
C LEU A 126 -29.70 53.82 -10.70
N GLN A 127 -28.76 54.67 -11.16
CA GLN A 127 -27.40 54.23 -11.49
C GLN A 127 -26.67 53.71 -10.26
N ARG A 128 -26.75 54.42 -9.13
CA ARG A 128 -26.17 53.98 -7.87
C ARG A 128 -26.73 52.63 -7.42
N ARG A 129 -28.06 52.46 -7.42
CA ARG A 129 -28.70 51.20 -7.00
C ARG A 129 -28.36 50.04 -7.96
N LYS A 130 -28.28 50.31 -9.27
CA LYS A 130 -27.85 49.29 -10.24
C LYS A 130 -26.43 48.81 -9.98
N GLU A 131 -25.53 49.73 -9.64
CA GLU A 131 -24.15 49.39 -9.31
C GLU A 131 -24.05 48.59 -8.00
N GLU A 132 -24.81 48.98 -6.98
CA GLU A 132 -24.91 48.22 -5.72
C GLU A 132 -25.40 46.78 -5.95
N VAL A 133 -26.46 46.60 -6.73
CA VAL A 133 -26.97 45.27 -7.09
C VAL A 133 -25.94 44.50 -7.90
N ARG A 134 -25.26 45.13 -8.86
CA ARG A 134 -24.21 44.48 -9.65
C ARG A 134 -23.09 43.93 -8.76
N MET A 135 -22.58 44.76 -7.84
CA MET A 135 -21.55 44.33 -6.89
C MET A 135 -22.04 43.19 -5.98
N SER A 136 -23.26 43.29 -5.46
CA SER A 136 -23.84 42.25 -4.60
C SER A 136 -24.00 40.91 -5.32
N VAL A 137 -24.40 40.93 -6.60
CA VAL A 137 -24.49 39.72 -7.43
C VAL A 137 -23.11 39.11 -7.66
N GLU A 138 -22.10 39.93 -7.99
CA GLU A 138 -20.72 39.46 -8.19
C GLU A 138 -20.13 38.81 -6.92
N GLU A 139 -20.39 39.40 -5.75
CA GLU A 139 -20.00 38.83 -4.45
C GLU A 139 -20.72 37.52 -4.16
N MET A 140 -22.03 37.46 -4.42
CA MET A 140 -22.84 36.26 -4.23
C MET A 140 -22.38 35.12 -5.13
N GLU A 141 -22.08 35.40 -6.41
CA GLU A 141 -21.53 34.40 -7.32
C GLU A 141 -20.17 33.89 -6.87
N LYS A 142 -19.29 34.81 -6.41
CA LYS A 142 -17.97 34.42 -5.89
C LYS A 142 -18.12 33.51 -4.67
N MET A 143 -18.97 33.89 -3.72
CA MET A 143 -19.25 33.08 -2.53
C MET A 143 -19.88 31.73 -2.90
N GLY A 144 -20.80 31.71 -3.87
CA GLY A 144 -21.40 30.48 -4.39
C GLY A 144 -20.37 29.53 -5.01
N ARG A 145 -19.46 30.06 -5.84
CA ARG A 145 -18.35 29.29 -6.44
C ARG A 145 -17.39 28.74 -5.38
N ASP A 146 -17.05 29.54 -4.38
CA ASP A 146 -16.16 29.10 -3.29
C ASP A 146 -16.85 28.06 -2.38
N LEU A 147 -18.15 28.22 -2.11
CA LEU A 147 -18.94 27.25 -1.35
C LEU A 147 -19.04 25.91 -2.09
N ALA A 148 -19.31 25.92 -3.39
CA ALA A 148 -19.36 24.72 -4.21
C ALA A 148 -18.04 23.92 -4.15
N LYS A 149 -16.89 24.60 -4.30
CA LYS A 149 -15.56 23.96 -4.18
C LYS A 149 -15.32 23.36 -2.80
N ARG A 150 -15.72 24.06 -1.73
CA ARG A 150 -15.60 23.55 -0.35
C ARG A 150 -16.47 22.33 -0.14
N TYR A 151 -17.69 22.36 -0.66
CA TYR A 151 -18.63 21.25 -0.58
C TYR A 151 -18.11 20.01 -1.31
N GLU A 152 -17.59 20.16 -2.53
CA GLU A 152 -16.94 19.06 -3.26
C GLU A 152 -15.77 18.43 -2.49
N ASN A 153 -14.94 19.25 -1.84
CA ASN A 153 -13.84 18.75 -1.01
C ASN A 153 -14.35 17.97 0.21
N VAL A 154 -15.36 18.51 0.91
CA VAL A 154 -15.98 17.82 2.06
C VAL A 154 -16.60 16.50 1.63
N GLN A 155 -17.26 16.43 0.47
CA GLN A 155 -17.79 15.18 -0.07
C GLN A 155 -16.67 14.17 -0.33
N LEU A 156 -15.57 14.58 -0.96
CA LEU A 156 -14.41 13.71 -1.20
C LEU A 156 -13.78 13.20 0.10
N GLN A 157 -13.64 14.07 1.11
CA GLN A 157 -13.14 13.66 2.42
C GLN A 157 -14.10 12.69 3.12
N THR A 158 -15.40 12.92 2.98
CA THR A 158 -16.45 12.06 3.57
C THR A 158 -16.43 10.67 2.95
N THR A 159 -16.25 10.55 1.64
CA THR A 159 -16.13 9.24 0.99
C THR A 159 -14.87 8.50 1.47
N GLN A 160 -13.73 9.18 1.54
CA GLN A 160 -12.49 8.60 2.09
C GLN A 160 -12.66 8.14 3.55
N LEU A 161 -13.31 8.95 4.38
CA LEU A 161 -13.64 8.61 5.76
C LEU A 161 -14.56 7.40 5.86
N SER A 162 -15.49 7.22 4.92
CA SER A 162 -16.36 6.04 4.89
C SER A 162 -15.63 4.74 4.56
N GLU A 163 -14.53 4.80 3.81
CA GLU A 163 -13.73 3.62 3.43
C GLU A 163 -12.74 3.20 4.53
N LEU A 164 -12.22 4.15 5.30
CA LEU A 164 -11.23 3.92 6.36
C LEU A 164 -11.60 2.84 7.39
N PRO A 165 -12.83 2.78 7.96
CA PRO A 165 -13.21 1.75 8.93
C PRO A 165 -13.05 0.33 8.37
N SER A 166 -13.41 0.11 7.10
CA SER A 166 -13.26 -1.19 6.45
C SER A 166 -11.79 -1.58 6.28
N SER A 167 -10.94 -0.60 5.92
CA SER A 167 -9.50 -0.78 5.81
C SER A 167 -8.86 -1.11 7.15
N ILE A 168 -9.26 -0.39 8.22
CA ILE A 168 -8.79 -0.65 9.59
C ILE A 168 -9.18 -2.06 10.02
N ALA A 169 -10.44 -2.47 9.83
CA ALA A 169 -10.89 -3.82 10.18
C ALA A 169 -10.11 -4.92 9.40
N ASN A 170 -9.80 -4.68 8.13
CA ASN A 170 -8.97 -5.58 7.32
C ASN A 170 -7.53 -5.66 7.84
N LEU A 171 -6.94 -4.52 8.22
CA LEU A 171 -5.60 -4.46 8.82
C LEU A 171 -5.56 -5.15 10.20
N GLU A 172 -6.56 -4.95 11.04
CA GLU A 172 -6.67 -5.64 12.32
C GLU A 172 -6.83 -7.15 12.14
N ALA A 173 -7.67 -7.59 11.20
CA ALA A 173 -7.83 -9.01 10.88
C ALA A 173 -6.53 -9.63 10.34
N THR A 174 -5.77 -8.91 9.51
CA THR A 174 -4.47 -9.39 9.01
C THR A 174 -3.42 -9.44 10.11
N ILE A 175 -3.36 -8.43 11.00
CA ILE A 175 -2.48 -8.45 12.17
C ILE A 175 -2.83 -9.63 13.09
N ALA A 176 -4.12 -9.89 13.35
CA ALA A 176 -4.57 -11.01 14.17
C ALA A 176 -4.15 -12.36 13.53
N LYS A 177 -4.32 -12.51 12.22
CA LYS A 177 -3.86 -13.70 11.47
C LYS A 177 -2.35 -13.88 11.56
N LEU A 178 -1.57 -12.82 11.38
CA LEU A 178 -0.11 -12.87 11.47
C LEU A 178 0.36 -13.21 12.88
N ARG A 179 -0.25 -12.63 13.91
CA ARG A 179 0.05 -12.98 15.32
C ARG A 179 -0.31 -14.43 15.62
N ALA A 180 -1.46 -14.91 15.15
CA ALA A 180 -1.85 -16.31 15.31
C ALA A 180 -0.85 -17.25 14.61
N ALA A 181 -0.50 -16.97 13.35
CA ALA A 181 0.49 -17.73 12.59
C ALA A 181 1.86 -17.72 13.28
N GLN A 182 2.30 -16.56 13.78
CA GLN A 182 3.54 -16.44 14.55
C GLN A 182 3.49 -17.25 15.84
N SER A 183 2.38 -17.22 16.58
CA SER A 183 2.22 -18.01 17.81
C SER A 183 2.21 -19.51 17.55
N SER A 184 1.55 -19.97 16.48
CA SER A 184 1.55 -21.38 16.07
C SER A 184 2.95 -21.83 15.63
N GLN A 185 3.64 -21.03 14.82
CA GLN A 185 5.02 -21.29 14.42
C GLN A 185 5.97 -21.28 15.62
N LEU A 186 5.80 -20.37 16.57
CA LEU A 186 6.56 -20.35 17.83
C LEU A 186 6.27 -21.60 18.65
N HIS A 187 5.02 -22.05 18.73
CA HIS A 187 4.64 -23.25 19.48
C HIS A 187 5.23 -24.52 18.84
N GLU A 188 5.15 -24.67 17.51
CA GLU A 188 5.77 -25.76 16.76
C GLU A 188 7.31 -25.75 16.80
N ARG A 189 7.93 -24.56 16.77
CA ARG A 189 9.39 -24.43 16.93
C ARG A 189 9.85 -24.68 18.36
N SER A 190 9.04 -24.30 19.35
CA SER A 190 9.34 -24.58 20.78
C SER A 190 9.29 -26.06 21.09
N SER A 191 8.38 -26.82 20.45
CA SER A 191 8.25 -28.26 20.66
C SER A 191 9.33 -29.08 19.94
N SER A 192 9.84 -28.59 18.80
CA SER A 192 10.89 -29.28 18.02
C SER A 192 12.32 -28.85 18.39
N SER A 193 12.55 -27.62 18.86
CA SER A 193 13.87 -27.12 19.26
C SER A 193 13.78 -25.93 20.24
N PRO A 194 13.74 -26.19 21.56
CA PRO A 194 13.66 -25.15 22.59
C PRO A 194 14.80 -24.11 22.53
N SER A 195 15.96 -24.50 22.02
CA SER A 195 17.14 -23.65 21.81
C SER A 195 16.97 -22.59 20.71
N GLN A 196 16.02 -22.78 19.79
CA GLN A 196 15.74 -21.83 18.70
C GLN A 196 14.69 -20.78 19.07
N ASN A 197 14.10 -20.87 20.26
CA ASN A 197 13.10 -19.92 20.74
C ASN A 197 13.54 -19.17 21.99
N LEU A 198 14.85 -18.92 22.08
CA LEU A 198 15.45 -18.18 23.17
C LEU A 198 15.39 -16.67 22.89
N PRO A 199 15.20 -15.82 23.91
CA PRO A 199 15.38 -14.38 23.77
C PRO A 199 16.82 -14.07 23.35
N LEU A 200 17.03 -12.92 22.71
CA LEU A 200 18.30 -12.53 22.09
C LEU A 200 19.51 -12.66 23.03
N GLU A 201 19.35 -12.32 24.31
CA GLU A 201 20.44 -12.45 25.28
C GLU A 201 20.81 -13.92 25.54
N ALA A 202 19.81 -14.80 25.62
CA ALA A 202 20.03 -16.22 25.85
C ALA A 202 20.58 -16.93 24.59
N THR A 203 20.23 -16.48 23.38
CA THR A 203 20.86 -17.00 22.15
C THR A 203 22.33 -16.60 22.05
N LEU A 204 22.69 -15.37 22.44
CA LEU A 204 24.08 -14.92 22.46
C LEU A 204 24.93 -15.71 23.46
N ARG A 205 24.39 -16.03 24.64
CA ARG A 205 25.07 -16.89 25.62
C ARG A 205 25.27 -18.30 25.08
N LEU A 206 24.21 -18.90 24.52
CA LEU A 206 24.29 -20.23 23.92
C LEU A 206 25.30 -20.28 22.77
N LEU A 207 25.36 -19.24 21.93
CA LEU A 207 26.35 -19.12 20.86
C LEU A 207 27.77 -19.12 21.43
N ALA A 208 28.04 -18.32 22.45
CA ALA A 208 29.35 -18.26 23.11
C ALA A 208 29.76 -19.62 23.71
N ASP A 209 28.82 -20.33 24.33
CA ASP A 209 29.06 -21.67 24.88
C ASP A 209 29.38 -22.68 23.77
N LYS A 210 28.63 -22.67 22.66
CA LYS A 210 28.89 -23.53 21.49
C LYS A 210 30.23 -23.21 20.82
N ASP A 211 30.60 -21.94 20.74
CA ASP A 211 31.90 -21.53 20.21
C ASP A 211 33.06 -22.00 21.12
N ALA A 212 32.88 -21.93 22.44
CA ALA A 212 33.84 -22.49 23.39
C ALA A 212 33.96 -24.02 23.27
N GLU A 213 32.84 -24.73 23.12
CA GLU A 213 32.84 -26.18 22.84
C GLU A 213 33.57 -26.50 21.52
N LEU A 214 33.29 -25.76 20.44
CA LEU A 214 33.94 -25.95 19.15
C LEU A 214 35.46 -25.72 19.21
N THR A 215 35.92 -24.69 19.92
CA THR A 215 37.35 -24.45 20.09
C THR A 215 38.03 -25.55 20.91
N SER A 216 37.36 -26.06 21.95
CA SER A 216 37.83 -27.22 22.71
C SER A 216 37.94 -28.48 21.84
N ILE A 217 36.90 -28.79 21.07
CA ILE A 217 36.89 -29.94 20.16
C ILE A 217 38.01 -29.81 19.12
N LYS A 218 38.16 -28.64 18.48
CA LYS A 218 39.26 -28.38 17.54
C LYS A 218 40.64 -28.62 18.16
N ARG A 219 40.84 -28.22 19.43
CA ARG A 219 42.09 -28.50 20.15
C ARG A 219 42.31 -29.99 20.38
N THR A 220 41.27 -30.72 20.77
CA THR A 220 41.37 -32.19 20.95
C THR A 220 41.63 -32.91 19.63
N LEU A 221 41.02 -32.44 18.53
CA LEU A 221 41.26 -32.97 17.19
C LEU A 221 42.73 -32.78 16.79
N ALA A 222 43.27 -31.57 16.93
CA ALA A 222 44.69 -31.31 16.63
C ALA A 222 45.65 -32.16 17.49
N SER A 223 45.31 -32.36 18.77
CA SER A 223 46.07 -33.26 19.64
C SER A 223 45.97 -34.73 19.21
N ALA A 224 44.81 -35.17 18.74
CA ALA A 224 44.61 -36.54 18.26
C ALA A 224 45.32 -36.77 16.92
N GLU A 225 45.29 -35.79 16.02
CA GLU A 225 46.00 -35.83 14.74
C GLU A 225 47.52 -35.92 14.94
N THR A 226 48.09 -35.10 15.83
CA THR A 226 49.53 -35.17 16.16
C THR A 226 49.91 -36.49 16.81
N ALA A 227 49.08 -37.02 17.71
CA ALA A 227 49.28 -38.33 18.32
C ALA A 227 49.18 -39.46 17.29
N LEU A 228 48.25 -39.35 16.33
CA LEU A 228 48.09 -40.32 15.24
C LEU A 228 49.32 -40.34 14.35
N VAL A 229 49.82 -39.19 13.90
CA VAL A 229 51.05 -39.09 13.08
C VAL A 229 52.25 -39.70 13.81
N ARG A 230 52.39 -39.46 15.12
CA ARG A 230 53.47 -40.07 15.91
C ARG A 230 53.30 -41.59 15.98
N LYS A 231 52.09 -42.07 16.22
CA LYS A 231 51.80 -43.51 16.35
C LYS A 231 51.93 -44.25 15.03
N THR A 232 51.57 -43.64 13.90
CA THR A 232 51.83 -44.21 12.58
C THR A 232 53.34 -44.29 12.32
N GLY A 233 54.11 -43.26 12.67
CA GLY A 233 55.57 -43.30 12.57
C GLY A 233 56.22 -44.39 13.45
N GLU A 234 55.74 -44.55 14.69
CA GLU A 234 56.19 -45.62 15.59
C GLU A 234 55.82 -47.01 15.04
N ALA A 235 54.61 -47.19 14.51
CA ALA A 235 54.18 -48.45 13.90
C ALA A 235 55.03 -48.80 12.67
N GLU A 236 55.26 -47.84 11.76
CA GLU A 236 56.12 -48.05 10.59
C GLU A 236 57.57 -48.37 11.00
N ALA A 237 58.10 -47.79 12.08
CA ALA A 237 59.43 -48.11 12.59
C ALA A 237 59.50 -49.57 13.10
N LEU A 238 58.52 -49.98 13.90
CA LEU A 238 58.40 -51.37 14.37
C LEU A 238 58.21 -52.36 13.22
N GLU A 239 57.44 -52.01 12.18
CA GLU A 239 57.31 -52.83 10.97
C GLU A 239 58.65 -53.01 10.25
N ARG A 240 59.47 -51.95 10.15
CA ARG A 240 60.83 -52.04 9.58
C ARG A 240 61.75 -52.92 10.43
N GLU A 241 61.67 -52.82 11.76
CA GLU A 241 62.45 -53.67 12.67
C GLU A 241 62.03 -55.14 12.59
N LEU A 242 60.71 -55.41 12.57
CA LEU A 242 60.17 -56.76 12.38
C LEU A 242 60.63 -57.35 11.05
N ALA A 243 60.55 -56.59 9.94
CA ALA A 243 61.02 -57.05 8.64
C ALA A 243 62.52 -57.39 8.64
N ALA A 244 63.35 -56.63 9.37
CA ALA A 244 64.77 -56.93 9.53
C ALA A 244 65.01 -58.19 10.38
N LEU A 245 64.25 -58.38 11.46
CA LEU A 245 64.32 -59.58 12.30
C LEU A 245 63.83 -60.82 11.55
N GLU A 246 62.78 -60.70 10.75
CA GLU A 246 62.28 -61.78 9.88
C GLU A 246 63.32 -62.20 8.84
N LYS A 247 64.02 -61.24 8.22
CA LYS A 247 65.16 -61.55 7.32
C LYS A 247 66.26 -62.31 8.04
N LYS A 248 66.72 -61.81 9.19
CA LYS A 248 67.73 -62.50 10.02
C LYS A 248 67.28 -63.91 10.43
N ARG A 249 66.02 -64.06 10.84
CA ARG A 249 65.45 -65.37 11.19
C ARG A 249 65.46 -66.30 9.99
N ASN A 250 65.05 -65.82 8.82
CA ASN A 250 65.05 -66.62 7.59
C ASN A 250 66.46 -67.02 7.15
N GLU A 251 67.45 -66.13 7.31
CA GLU A 251 68.87 -66.42 7.08
C GLU A 251 69.39 -67.50 8.03
N VAL A 252 69.15 -67.38 9.34
CA VAL A 252 69.56 -68.38 10.34
C VAL A 252 68.87 -69.72 10.10
N VAL A 253 67.58 -69.72 9.76
CA VAL A 253 66.85 -70.95 9.41
C VAL A 253 67.42 -71.58 8.13
N ALA A 254 67.79 -70.78 7.13
CA ALA A 254 68.45 -71.27 5.92
C ALA A 254 69.82 -71.88 6.24
N GLN A 255 70.65 -71.20 7.04
CA GLN A 255 71.93 -71.70 7.51
C GLN A 255 71.78 -73.00 8.31
N ALA A 256 70.79 -73.09 9.20
CA ALA A 256 70.51 -74.30 9.96
C ALA A 256 70.05 -75.47 9.06
N LYS A 257 69.17 -75.20 8.08
CA LYS A 257 68.75 -76.19 7.08
C LYS A 257 69.92 -76.65 6.21
N GLU A 258 70.80 -75.74 5.81
CA GLU A 258 72.01 -76.07 5.06
C GLU A 258 73.00 -76.89 5.89
N ALA A 259 73.22 -76.55 7.15
CA ALA A 259 74.05 -77.34 8.07
C ALA A 259 73.46 -78.74 8.28
N GLN A 260 72.13 -78.84 8.44
CA GLN A 260 71.44 -80.13 8.51
C GLN A 260 71.55 -80.93 7.20
N ARG A 261 71.46 -80.26 6.04
CA ARG A 261 71.67 -80.88 4.72
C ARG A 261 73.10 -81.39 4.57
N ARG A 262 74.11 -80.61 4.98
CA ARG A 262 75.53 -81.01 4.98
C ARG A 262 75.78 -82.22 5.89
N LYS A 263 75.19 -82.24 7.09
CA LYS A 263 75.19 -83.40 7.99
C LYS A 263 74.56 -84.66 7.36
N LEU A 264 73.44 -84.51 6.65
CA LEU A 264 72.75 -85.62 5.99
C LEU A 264 73.45 -86.11 4.71
N GLN A 265 74.24 -85.25 4.06
CA GLN A 265 75.04 -85.59 2.87
C GLN A 265 76.44 -86.12 3.22
N GLY A 266 76.79 -86.23 4.50
CA GLY A 266 78.03 -86.87 4.94
C GLY A 266 79.30 -86.03 4.70
N GLU A 267 79.19 -84.73 4.44
CA GLU A 267 80.33 -83.81 4.54
C GLU A 267 80.65 -83.60 6.02
N SER A 268 81.78 -84.15 6.48
CA SER A 268 82.27 -83.99 7.84
C SER A 268 82.58 -82.51 8.10
N ASP A 269 82.06 -81.99 9.21
CA ASP A 269 82.33 -80.62 9.64
C ASP A 269 83.85 -80.48 9.78
N GLY A 270 84.47 -79.45 9.17
CA GLY A 270 85.93 -79.27 9.22
C GLY A 270 86.47 -79.21 10.66
N LEU A 271 85.61 -78.93 11.63
CA LEU A 271 85.89 -79.03 13.06
C LEU A 271 86.09 -80.47 13.56
N GLU A 272 85.34 -81.46 13.06
CA GLU A 272 85.52 -82.88 13.40
C GLU A 272 86.80 -83.43 12.76
N GLU A 273 87.14 -83.01 11.55
CA GLU A 273 88.43 -83.35 10.92
C GLU A 273 89.62 -82.76 11.70
N MET A 274 89.55 -81.49 12.09
CA MET A 274 90.56 -80.89 12.97
C MET A 274 90.60 -81.57 14.34
N GLY A 275 89.45 -81.93 14.93
CA GLY A 275 89.37 -82.66 16.19
C GLY A 275 90.00 -84.06 16.10
N ARG A 276 89.79 -84.79 15.00
CA ARG A 276 90.45 -86.07 14.72
C ARG A 276 91.95 -85.91 14.50
N TRP A 277 92.37 -84.83 13.82
CA TRP A 277 93.78 -84.52 13.63
C TRP A 277 94.48 -84.18 14.96
N TYR A 278 93.86 -83.36 15.81
CA TYR A 278 94.38 -83.05 17.14
C TYR A 278 94.38 -84.27 18.07
N ALA A 279 93.35 -85.12 18.03
CA ALA A 279 93.33 -86.38 18.79
C ALA A 279 94.41 -87.36 18.30
N GLY A 280 94.65 -87.45 16.99
CA GLY A 280 95.76 -88.21 16.43
C GLY A 280 97.12 -87.65 16.83
N ALA A 281 97.29 -86.33 16.82
CA ALA A 281 98.49 -85.67 17.31
C ALA A 281 98.70 -85.90 18.82
N GLU A 282 97.64 -85.89 19.63
CA GLU A 282 97.67 -86.21 21.05
C GLU A 282 98.05 -87.68 21.30
N GLN A 283 97.54 -88.62 20.49
CA GLN A 283 97.90 -90.04 20.57
C GLN A 283 99.37 -90.30 20.23
N ILE A 284 99.90 -89.61 19.21
CA ILE A 284 101.33 -89.67 18.88
C ILE A 284 102.19 -89.09 20.02
N LEU A 285 101.76 -87.98 20.63
CA LEU A 285 102.43 -87.39 21.80
C LEU A 285 102.38 -88.30 23.03
N LYS A 286 101.27 -89.00 23.28
CA LYS A 286 101.13 -89.98 24.38
C LYS A 286 101.91 -91.28 24.16
N GLY A 287 102.29 -91.60 22.92
CA GLY A 287 103.20 -92.71 22.62
C GLY A 287 104.69 -92.38 22.77
N LEU A 288 105.02 -91.11 23.05
CA LEU A 288 106.39 -90.60 23.16
C LEU A 288 106.81 -90.32 24.64
N VAL A 289 105.95 -90.66 25.60
CA VAL A 289 106.15 -90.57 27.07
C VAL A 289 105.83 -91.92 27.69
#